data_AF-A0A7S0P794-F1
#
_entry.id   AF-A0A7S0P794-F1
#
_cell.length_a   1.000
_cell.length_b   1.000
_cell.length_c   1.000
_cell.angle_alpha   90.00
_cell.angle_beta   90.00
_cell.angle_gamma   90.00
#
_symmetry.space_group_name_H-M   'P 1'
#
loop_
_entity.id
_entity.type
_entity.pdbx_description
1 polymer ?
#
loop_
_entity_poly.entity_id
_entity_poly.type
_entity_poly.pdbx_seq_one_letter_code
_entity_poly.pdbx_strand_id
1 'polypeptide(L)'
;FYYMIGTDPKLRPVVEKFLAPGIAPSTVDAVGPSPLIVHKPMLQKVARPWWDLSLKMKGDDDANRVFGWVLEMWGYNIAARNMGIRHTVSKDIQVEPQGIGTDDMESKYIYH
;
A
#
# COMPACT_ATOMS: atom_id res chain seq x y z
N PHE A 1 2.19 -13.69 -3.27
CA PHE A 1 2.12 -12.67 -2.19
C PHE A 1 0.68 -12.24 -1.99
N TYR A 2 0.18 -12.25 -0.75
CA TYR A 2 -1.17 -11.76 -0.45
C TYR A 2 -1.13 -10.28 -0.07
N TYR A 3 -2.21 -9.56 -0.38
CA TYR A 3 -2.40 -8.21 0.09
C TYR A 3 -2.40 -8.16 1.62
N MET A 4 -1.65 -7.21 2.17
CA MET A 4 -1.61 -6.93 3.60
C MET A 4 -2.65 -5.87 3.94
N ILE A 5 -3.34 -6.04 5.07
CA ILE A 5 -4.42 -5.16 5.51
C ILE A 5 -4.01 -4.42 6.78
N GLY A 6 -4.37 -3.13 6.87
CA GLY A 6 -4.00 -2.29 8.01
C GLY A 6 -4.65 -2.69 9.34
N THR A 7 -5.63 -3.59 9.31
CA THR A 7 -6.33 -4.13 10.48
C THR A 7 -5.72 -5.41 11.04
N ASP A 8 -4.70 -5.99 10.38
CA ASP A 8 -3.97 -7.14 10.91
C ASP A 8 -3.41 -6.80 12.30
N PRO A 9 -3.64 -7.61 13.35
CA PRO A 9 -3.18 -7.31 14.71
C PRO A 9 -1.68 -7.00 14.84
N LYS A 10 -0.83 -7.56 13.97
CA LYS A 10 0.62 -7.31 13.98
C LYS A 10 0.98 -5.97 13.34
N LEU A 11 0.22 -5.55 12.33
CA LEU A 11 0.48 -4.34 11.55
C LEU A 11 -0.21 -3.12 12.15
N ARG A 12 -1.42 -3.32 12.66
CA ARG A 12 -2.33 -2.27 13.13
C ARG A 12 -1.68 -1.25 14.06
N PRO A 13 -0.89 -1.61 15.10
CA PRO A 13 -0.29 -0.62 15.99
C PRO A 13 0.66 0.33 15.25
N VAL A 14 1.43 -0.20 14.29
CA VAL A 14 2.35 0.59 13.47
C VAL A 14 1.55 1.42 12.46
N VAL A 15 0.52 0.87 11.83
CA VAL A 15 -0.33 1.62 10.90
C VAL A 15 -1.01 2.80 11.61
N GLU A 16 -1.61 2.60 12.78
CA GLU A 16 -2.26 3.64 13.59
C GLU A 16 -1.30 4.79 13.92
N LYS A 17 -0.05 4.47 14.26
CA LYS A 17 0.99 5.44 14.60
C LYS A 17 1.27 6.48 13.50
N PHE A 18 1.04 6.13 12.23
CA PHE A 18 1.37 6.98 11.08
C PHE A 18 0.13 7.57 10.37
N LEU A 19 -1.07 7.27 10.84
CA LEU A 19 -2.30 7.87 10.31
C LEU A 19 -2.54 9.26 10.87
N ALA A 20 -3.13 10.12 10.05
CA ALA A 20 -3.57 11.44 10.50
C ALA A 20 -4.72 11.30 11.54
N PRO A 21 -4.88 12.27 12.45
CA PRO A 21 -5.94 12.23 13.46
C PRO A 21 -7.33 12.00 12.84
N GLY A 22 -8.11 11.09 13.43
CA GLY A 22 -9.46 10.75 12.97
C GLY A 22 -9.52 9.75 11.82
N ILE A 23 -8.39 9.28 11.30
CA ILE A 23 -8.36 8.22 10.27
C ILE A 23 -8.18 6.86 10.94
N ALA A 24 -9.12 5.94 10.68
CA ALA A 24 -9.03 4.56 11.18
C ALA A 24 -8.22 3.65 10.25
N PRO A 25 -7.46 2.66 10.77
CA PRO A 25 -6.69 1.70 9.98
C PRO A 25 -7.52 0.89 8.98
N SER A 26 -8.79 0.62 9.30
CA SER A 26 -9.74 -0.07 8.41
C SER A 26 -10.02 0.69 7.12
N THR A 27 -9.65 1.97 7.05
CA THR A 27 -9.84 2.80 5.86
C THR A 27 -8.60 2.88 4.98
N VAL A 28 -7.47 2.30 5.41
CA VAL A 28 -6.26 2.18 4.59
C VAL A 28 -6.48 1.06 3.58
N ASP A 29 -6.26 1.35 2.29
CA ASP A 29 -6.39 0.36 1.24
C ASP A 29 -5.31 -0.73 1.37
N ALA A 30 -5.59 -1.91 0.81
CA ALA A 30 -4.71 -3.05 0.96
C ALA A 30 -3.35 -2.82 0.26
N VAL A 31 -2.26 -3.26 0.89
CA VAL A 31 -0.88 -3.11 0.40
C VAL A 31 -0.46 -4.39 -0.31
N GLY A 32 0.05 -4.30 -1.53
CA GLY A 32 0.44 -5.47 -2.30
C GLY A 32 1.35 -5.16 -3.50
N PRO A 33 1.79 -6.20 -4.22
CA PRO A 33 2.80 -6.09 -5.28
C PRO A 33 2.27 -5.56 -6.62
N SER A 34 0.95 -5.54 -6.81
CA SER A 34 0.34 -5.25 -8.11
C SER A 34 0.49 -3.79 -8.53
N PRO A 35 0.48 -3.51 -9.84
CA PRO A 35 0.71 -2.18 -10.37
C PRO A 35 -0.33 -1.18 -9.87
N LEU A 36 0.14 0.03 -9.60
CA LEU A 36 -0.69 1.16 -9.21
C LEU A 36 -1.02 2.02 -10.43
N ILE A 37 -2.31 2.16 -10.72
CA ILE A 37 -2.82 3.14 -11.69
C ILE A 37 -3.37 4.34 -10.91
N VAL A 38 -2.85 5.53 -11.21
CA VAL A 38 -3.21 6.76 -10.50
C VAL A 38 -3.20 7.97 -11.44
N HIS A 39 -4.14 8.90 -11.22
CA HIS A 39 -4.16 10.16 -11.97
C HIS A 39 -2.98 11.05 -11.56
N LYS A 40 -2.37 11.74 -12.54
CA LYS A 40 -1.20 12.62 -12.32
C LYS A 40 -1.40 13.63 -11.17
N PRO A 41 -2.54 14.34 -11.03
CA PRO A 41 -2.73 15.26 -9.91
C PRO A 41 -2.75 14.57 -8.53
N MET A 42 -3.27 13.34 -8.44
CA MET A 42 -3.23 12.57 -7.20
C MET A 42 -1.81 12.12 -6.88
N LEU A 43 -1.05 11.69 -7.89
CA LEU A 43 0.36 11.35 -7.73
C LEU A 43 1.18 12.56 -7.24
N GLN A 44 0.98 13.73 -7.84
CA GLN A 44 1.62 14.97 -7.40
C GLN A 44 1.27 15.31 -5.95
N LYS A 45 0.01 15.11 -5.55
CA LYS A 45 -0.45 15.34 -4.18
C LYS A 45 0.22 14.42 -3.16
N VAL A 46 0.47 13.16 -3.51
CA VAL A 46 1.00 12.16 -2.56
C VAL A 46 2.51 11.97 -2.63
N ALA A 47 3.18 12.34 -3.73
CA ALA A 47 4.60 12.04 -3.94
C ALA A 47 5.50 12.52 -2.79
N ARG A 48 5.35 13.77 -2.35
CA ARG A 48 6.15 14.30 -1.25
C ARG A 48 5.76 13.71 0.12
N PRO A 49 4.46 13.66 0.49
CA PRO A 49 4.03 12.96 1.71
C PRO A 49 4.49 11.50 1.78
N TRP A 50 4.45 10.78 0.66
CA TRP A 50 4.93 9.41 0.57
C TRP A 50 6.42 9.32 0.88
N TRP A 51 7.25 10.12 0.22
CA TRP A 51 8.69 10.16 0.46
C TRP A 51 9.03 10.44 1.93
N ASP A 52 8.46 11.52 2.49
CA ASP A 52 8.75 11.92 3.87
C ASP A 52 8.29 10.83 4.86
N LEU A 53 7.15 10.19 4.60
CA LEU A 53 6.63 9.13 5.46
C LEU A 53 7.47 7.85 5.38
N SER A 54 7.93 7.47 4.19
CA SER A 54 8.86 6.35 4.00
C SER A 54 10.16 6.57 4.76
N LEU A 55 10.77 7.76 4.68
CA LEU A 55 11.97 8.06 5.47
C LEU A 55 11.71 8.05 6.97
N LYS A 56 10.58 8.61 7.41
CA LYS A 56 10.19 8.60 8.82
C LYS A 56 10.02 7.17 9.34
N MET A 57 9.32 6.31 8.59
CA MET A 57 9.16 4.90 8.93
C MET A 57 10.50 4.16 8.90
N LYS A 58 11.40 4.51 7.98
CA LYS A 58 12.71 3.86 7.88
C LYS A 58 13.57 4.13 9.12
N GLY A 59 13.47 5.33 9.69
CA GLY A 59 14.14 5.70 10.94
C GLY A 59 13.41 5.26 12.22
N ASP A 60 12.25 4.62 12.10
CA ASP A 60 11.47 4.12 13.23
C ASP A 60 11.69 2.61 13.39
N ASP A 61 12.29 2.19 14.51
CA ASP A 61 12.70 0.79 14.71
C ASP A 61 11.53 -0.20 14.57
N ASP A 62 10.35 0.15 15.10
CA ASP A 62 9.16 -0.69 14.99
C ASP A 62 8.65 -0.75 13.56
N ALA A 63 8.52 0.38 12.88
CA ALA A 63 8.03 0.40 11.50
C ALA A 63 9.00 -0.32 10.54
N ASN A 64 10.30 -0.06 10.66
CA ASN A 64 11.33 -0.69 9.85
C ASN A 64 11.38 -2.21 10.08
N ARG A 65 11.18 -2.68 11.32
CA ARG A 65 11.11 -4.11 11.65
C ARG A 65 9.81 -4.77 11.18
N VAL A 66 8.66 -4.14 11.42
CA VAL A 66 7.33 -4.72 11.16
C VAL A 66 6.99 -4.68 9.67
N PHE A 67 7.23 -3.56 9.00
CA PHE A 67 6.98 -3.46 7.55
C PHE A 67 8.12 -4.06 6.73
N GLY A 68 9.36 -4.06 7.25
CA GLY A 68 10.49 -4.69 6.60
C GLY A 68 10.72 -4.18 5.18
N TRP A 69 10.89 -5.10 4.23
CA TRP A 69 11.24 -4.77 2.85
C TRP A 69 10.09 -4.14 2.05
N VAL A 70 8.83 -4.27 2.49
CA VAL A 70 7.65 -3.62 1.87
C VAL A 70 7.29 -2.27 2.50
N LEU A 71 8.21 -1.69 3.29
CA LEU A 71 7.98 -0.42 3.99
C LEU A 71 7.57 0.73 3.08
N GLU A 72 8.16 0.85 1.90
CA GLU A 72 7.79 1.92 0.96
C GLU A 72 6.36 1.77 0.43
N MET A 73 5.86 0.55 0.30
CA MET A 73 4.47 0.29 -0.09
C MET A 73 3.49 0.70 1.03
N TRP A 74 3.88 0.48 2.30
CA TRP A 74 3.14 1.01 3.46
C TRP A 74 3.19 2.53 3.53
N GLY A 75 4.36 3.12 3.28
CA GLY A 75 4.54 4.57 3.19
C GLY A 75 3.60 5.17 2.16
N TYR A 76 3.47 4.55 0.98
CA TYR A 76 2.53 4.99 -0.06
C TYR A 76 1.08 4.91 0.41
N ASN A 77 0.61 3.73 0.86
CA ASN A 77 -0.80 3.55 1.21
C ASN A 77 -1.25 4.44 2.38
N ILE A 78 -0.41 4.62 3.40
CA ILE A 78 -0.71 5.48 4.54
C ILE A 78 -0.69 6.96 4.10
N ALA A 79 0.28 7.38 3.29
CA ALA A 79 0.33 8.74 2.76
C ALA A 79 -0.87 9.05 1.85
N ALA A 80 -1.21 8.13 0.94
CA ALA A 80 -2.38 8.22 0.07
C ALA A 80 -3.65 8.37 0.92
N ARG A 81 -3.80 7.53 1.94
CA ARG A 81 -4.95 7.59 2.82
C ARG A 81 -5.05 8.91 3.59
N ASN A 82 -3.93 9.38 4.15
CA ASN A 82 -3.83 10.67 4.84
C ASN A 82 -4.16 11.85 3.91
N MET A 83 -3.85 11.74 2.63
CA MET A 83 -4.19 12.73 1.59
C MET A 83 -5.61 12.58 1.03
N GLY A 84 -6.41 11.63 1.54
CA GLY A 84 -7.77 11.37 1.08
C GLY A 84 -7.85 10.68 -0.30
N ILE A 85 -6.75 10.08 -0.75
CA ILE A 85 -6.70 9.28 -1.98
C ILE A 85 -7.10 7.84 -1.64
N ARG A 86 -7.92 7.22 -2.50
CA ARG A 86 -8.40 5.85 -2.35
C ARG A 86 -8.23 5.07 -3.64
N HIS A 87 -7.98 3.78 -3.51
CA HIS A 87 -7.77 2.86 -4.62
C HIS A 87 -8.78 1.72 -4.59
N THR A 88 -9.07 1.19 -5.77
CA THR A 88 -9.87 -0.02 -5.93
C THR A 88 -8.98 -1.17 -6.34
N VAL A 89 -9.13 -2.29 -5.63
CA VAL A 89 -8.39 -3.53 -5.89
C VAL A 89 -9.11 -4.28 -7.03
N SER A 90 -8.52 -4.31 -8.23
CA SER A 90 -9.08 -5.00 -9.41
C SER A 90 -8.35 -6.31 -9.70
N LYS A 91 -9.07 -7.44 -9.65
CA LYS A 91 -8.48 -8.78 -9.79
C LYS A 91 -7.93 -9.06 -11.19
N ASP A 92 -8.39 -8.33 -12.19
CA ASP A 92 -8.03 -8.57 -13.60
C ASP A 92 -6.70 -7.92 -14.01
N ILE A 93 -6.10 -7.14 -13.11
CA ILE A 93 -4.77 -6.51 -13.26
C ILE A 93 -3.79 -6.92 -12.15
N GLN A 94 -4.17 -7.93 -11.34
CA GLN A 94 -3.38 -8.43 -10.19
C GLN A 94 -2.52 -9.64 -10.54
N VAL A 95 -2.35 -9.92 -11.82
CA VAL A 95 -1.73 -11.16 -12.23
C VAL A 95 -0.22 -11.03 -12.21
N GLU A 96 0.40 -11.86 -11.37
CA GLU A 96 1.84 -11.96 -11.21
C GLU A 96 2.23 -13.44 -11.19
N PRO A 97 3.34 -13.82 -11.84
CA PRO A 97 3.75 -15.23 -11.95
C PRO A 97 4.04 -15.90 -10.61
N GLN A 98 4.37 -15.13 -9.56
CA GLN A 98 4.70 -15.65 -8.21
C GLN A 98 3.61 -15.37 -7.15
N GLY A 99 2.50 -14.74 -7.56
CA GLY A 99 1.42 -14.32 -6.67
C GLY A 99 0.43 -15.43 -6.36
N ILE A 100 -0.64 -15.46 -7.15
CA ILE A 100 -1.67 -16.51 -7.16
C ILE A 100 -1.32 -17.59 -8.20
N GLY A 101 -0.34 -17.32 -9.09
CA GLY A 101 0.12 -18.26 -10.10
C GLY A 101 -1.02 -18.67 -11.03
N THR A 102 -1.39 -17.79 -11.97
CA THR A 102 -2.35 -18.14 -13.01
C THR A 102 -1.66 -18.19 -14.37
N ASP A 103 -1.91 -19.28 -15.07
CA ASP A 103 -1.55 -19.58 -16.44
C ASP A 103 -2.59 -19.03 -17.45
N ASP A 104 -3.65 -18.39 -16.96
CA ASP A 104 -4.74 -17.83 -17.76
C ASP A 104 -4.38 -16.46 -18.35
N MET A 105 -3.61 -16.51 -19.43
CA MET A 105 -3.16 -15.33 -20.18
C MET A 105 -4.29 -14.60 -20.93
N GLU A 106 -5.47 -15.20 -21.05
CA GLU A 106 -6.56 -14.73 -21.92
C GLU A 106 -7.62 -13.92 -21.15
N SER A 107 -7.94 -14.30 -19.91
CA SER A 107 -8.99 -13.61 -19.12
C SER A 107 -8.54 -12.34 -18.43
N LYS A 108 -7.27 -11.93 -18.62
CA LYS A 108 -6.59 -10.92 -17.81
C LYS A 108 -6.14 -9.77 -18.69
N TYR A 109 -6.34 -8.55 -18.20
CA TYR A 109 -6.02 -7.36 -18.99
C TYR A 109 -4.54 -6.97 -18.87
N ILE A 110 -3.92 -7.23 -17.72
CA ILE A 110 -2.54 -6.84 -17.43
C ILE A 110 -1.84 -7.95 -16.64
N TYR A 111 -0.65 -8.33 -17.11
CA TYR A 111 0.33 -9.15 -16.41
C TYR A 111 1.47 -8.26 -15.92
N HIS A 112 1.86 -8.45 -14.66
CA HIS A 112 2.96 -7.74 -13.99
C HIS A 112 4.13 -8.69 -13.70
#